data_AF-A0A0F2M317-F1
#
_entry.id   AF-A0A0F2M317-F1
#
_cell.length_a   1.000
_cell.length_b   1.000
_cell.length_c   1.000
_cell.angle_alpha   90.00
_cell.angle_beta   90.00
_cell.angle_gamma   90.00
#
_symmetry.space_group_name_H-M   'P 1'
#
loop_
_entity.id
_entity.type
_entity.pdbx_description
1 polymer ?
#
loop_
_entity_poly.entity_id
_entity_poly.type
_entity_poly.pdbx_seq_one_letter_code
_entity_poly.pdbx_strand_id
1 'polypeptide(L)'
;MKPSTFFAGILSLAVGASAVELKKQVVVTYESNTPDWVISEAKEAIINAGGIITHEYNLIKGFAATAGEKVLASVQTMGSKYQALVEEDKVVSVE
;
A
#
# COMPACT_ATOMS: atom_id res chain seq x y z
N MET A 1 -23.07 55.51 -22.14
CA MET A 1 -21.74 54.86 -22.29
C MET A 1 -21.42 54.16 -20.98
N LYS A 2 -21.12 52.86 -21.03
CA LYS A 2 -20.64 52.03 -19.90
C LYS A 2 -19.17 52.40 -19.59
N PRO A 3 -18.65 52.11 -18.38
CA PRO A 3 -18.10 50.77 -18.07
C PRO A 3 -18.67 50.21 -16.75
N SER A 4 -18.99 48.92 -16.64
CA SER A 4 -18.06 47.80 -16.35
C SER A 4 -17.32 48.07 -15.03
N THR A 5 -17.36 47.26 -13.97
CA THR A 5 -17.26 45.79 -13.88
C THR A 5 -17.54 45.43 -12.41
N PHE A 6 -18.35 44.41 -12.11
CA PHE A 6 -18.36 43.78 -10.78
C PHE A 6 -18.11 42.28 -10.97
N PHE A 7 -16.89 41.85 -10.65
CA PHE A 7 -16.48 40.45 -10.62
C PHE A 7 -17.14 39.79 -9.40
N ALA A 8 -18.18 38.98 -9.62
CA ALA A 8 -18.71 38.08 -8.61
C ALA A 8 -17.85 36.81 -8.59
N GLY A 9 -16.95 36.71 -7.61
CA GLY A 9 -16.10 35.54 -7.40
C GLY A 9 -16.91 34.35 -6.88
N ILE A 10 -16.86 33.23 -7.59
CA ILE A 10 -17.38 31.94 -7.12
C ILE A 10 -16.25 31.27 -6.33
N LEU A 11 -16.35 31.26 -5.00
CA LEU A 11 -15.46 30.49 -4.14
C LEU A 11 -15.99 29.05 -4.06
N SER A 12 -15.53 28.19 -4.98
CA SER A 12 -15.76 26.75 -4.88
C SER A 12 -14.96 26.19 -3.71
N LEU A 13 -15.64 25.89 -2.61
CA LEU A 13 -15.12 25.05 -1.53
C LEU A 13 -15.01 23.62 -2.05
N ALA A 14 -13.89 23.29 -2.67
CA ALA A 14 -13.54 21.89 -2.94
C ALA A 14 -13.23 21.23 -1.59
N VAL A 15 -14.26 20.66 -0.95
CA VAL A 15 -14.08 19.78 0.19
C VAL A 15 -13.49 18.49 -0.34
N GLY A 16 -12.16 18.46 -0.47
CA GLY A 16 -11.41 17.24 -0.72
C GLY A 16 -11.50 16.36 0.52
N ALA A 17 -12.47 15.46 0.55
CA ALA A 17 -12.47 14.37 1.51
C ALA A 17 -11.29 13.46 1.14
N SER A 18 -10.12 13.70 1.74
CA SER A 18 -9.03 12.73 1.73
C SER A 18 -9.53 11.50 2.47
N ALA A 19 -9.88 10.44 1.74
CA ALA A 19 -10.15 9.15 2.34
C ALA A 19 -8.90 8.73 3.11
N VAL A 20 -9.01 8.64 4.44
CA VAL A 20 -7.96 8.05 5.26
C VAL A 20 -7.88 6.59 4.85
N GLU A 21 -6.83 6.22 4.12
CA GLU A 21 -6.62 4.84 3.71
C GLU A 21 -6.28 4.00 4.94
N LEU A 22 -7.18 3.08 5.31
CA LEU A 22 -6.95 2.12 6.37
C LEU A 22 -5.77 1.23 6.00
N LYS A 23 -4.68 1.34 6.76
CA LYS A 23 -3.48 0.51 6.62
C LYS A 23 -3.58 -0.73 7.52
N LYS A 24 -3.13 -1.87 7.00
CA LYS A 24 -2.99 -3.13 7.73
C LYS A 24 -1.52 -3.43 7.96
N GLN A 25 -1.21 -4.10 9.07
CA GLN A 25 0.09 -4.73 9.29
C GLN A 25 0.02 -6.15 8.76
N VAL A 26 0.95 -6.52 7.89
CA VAL A 26 0.94 -7.81 7.23
C VAL A 26 2.32 -8.43 7.18
N VAL A 27 2.33 -9.75 7.03
CA VAL A 27 3.47 -10.53 6.56
C VAL A 27 3.18 -10.97 5.12
N VAL A 28 4.11 -10.69 4.22
CA VAL A 28 4.07 -11.12 2.83
C VAL A 28 5.11 -12.21 2.64
N THR A 29 4.66 -13.40 2.23
CA THR A 29 5.49 -14.59 2.05
C THR A 29 5.40 -15.10 0.62
N TYR A 30 6.51 -15.60 0.11
CA TYR A 30 6.66 -16.18 -1.21
C TYR A 30 7.26 -17.59 -1.12
N GLU A 31 7.03 -18.37 -2.16
CA GLU A 31 7.70 -19.66 -2.33
C GLU A 31 9.22 -19.49 -2.41
N SER A 32 9.96 -20.49 -1.91
CA SER A 32 11.42 -20.45 -1.80
C SER A 32 12.17 -20.25 -3.14
N ASN A 33 11.55 -20.67 -4.25
CA ASN A 33 12.08 -20.52 -5.61
C ASN A 33 11.73 -19.17 -6.27
N THR A 34 11.07 -18.26 -5.54
CA THR A 34 10.71 -16.95 -6.05
C THR A 34 11.96 -16.09 -6.25
N PRO A 35 12.20 -15.55 -7.46
CA PRO A 35 13.32 -14.67 -7.73
C PRO A 35 13.25 -13.38 -6.91
N ASP A 36 14.41 -12.88 -6.49
CA ASP A 36 14.51 -11.69 -5.63
C ASP A 36 13.92 -10.43 -6.28
N TRP A 37 13.93 -10.34 -7.61
CA TRP A 37 13.35 -9.20 -8.32
C TRP A 37 11.83 -9.10 -8.13
N VAL A 38 11.12 -10.22 -7.98
CA VAL A 38 9.66 -10.24 -7.73
C VAL A 38 9.36 -9.66 -6.35
N ILE A 39 10.18 -10.05 -5.36
CA ILE A 39 10.05 -9.57 -3.98
C ILE A 39 10.40 -8.09 -3.90
N SER A 40 11.43 -7.67 -4.65
CA SER A 40 11.84 -6.27 -4.74
C SER A 40 10.76 -5.41 -5.37
N GLU A 41 10.16 -5.86 -6.48
CA GLU A 41 9.02 -5.19 -7.13
C GLU A 41 7.82 -5.05 -6.18
N ALA A 42 7.53 -6.08 -5.37
CA ALA A 42 6.46 -6.02 -4.37
C ALA A 42 6.72 -5.00 -3.26
N LYS A 43 7.96 -4.93 -2.76
CA LYS A 43 8.36 -3.91 -1.79
C LYS A 43 8.25 -2.51 -2.38
N GLU A 44 8.70 -2.32 -3.63
CA GLU A 44 8.59 -1.05 -4.33
C GLU A 44 7.14 -0.62 -4.54
N ALA A 45 6.25 -1.54 -4.94
CA ALA A 45 4.83 -1.26 -5.08
C ALA A 45 4.21 -0.75 -3.77
N ILE A 46 4.56 -1.39 -2.64
CA ILE A 46 4.11 -0.96 -1.31
C ILE A 46 4.64 0.43 -0.96
N ILE A 47 5.92 0.70 -1.18
CA ILE A 47 6.55 2.00 -0.89
C ILE A 47 5.93 3.10 -1.76
N ASN A 48 5.73 2.84 -3.04
CA ASN A 48 5.11 3.78 -3.99
C ASN A 48 3.65 4.11 -3.63
N ALA A 49 2.94 3.17 -2.99
CA ALA A 49 1.60 3.38 -2.45
C ALA A 49 1.58 4.08 -1.06
N GLY A 50 2.73 4.54 -0.57
CA GLY A 50 2.84 5.18 0.75
C GLY A 50 2.80 4.21 1.93
N GLY A 51 3.01 2.92 1.67
CA GLY A 51 3.27 1.90 2.70
C GLY A 51 4.71 1.91 3.19
N ILE A 52 5.00 1.12 4.21
CA ILE A 52 6.32 1.02 4.84
C ILE A 52 6.67 -0.45 5.02
N ILE A 53 7.90 -0.83 4.67
CA ILE A 53 8.45 -2.15 5.00
C ILE A 53 8.98 -2.09 6.44
N THR A 54 8.42 -2.92 7.32
CA THR A 54 8.75 -2.90 8.75
C THR A 54 9.83 -3.92 9.10
N HIS A 55 9.95 -4.99 8.33
CA HIS A 55 10.97 -6.01 8.54
C HIS A 55 11.25 -6.79 7.25
N GLU A 56 12.49 -7.25 7.06
CA GLU A 56 12.86 -8.18 5.99
C GLU A 56 13.37 -9.48 6.61
N TYR A 57 12.85 -10.62 6.14
CA TYR A 57 13.20 -11.91 6.70
C TYR A 57 14.39 -12.54 5.98
N ASN A 58 15.30 -13.12 6.77
CA ASN A 58 16.41 -13.92 6.24
C ASN A 58 16.06 -15.42 6.17
N LEU A 59 15.09 -15.88 6.97
CA LEU A 59 14.72 -17.30 7.07
C LEU A 59 13.69 -17.74 6.03
N ILE A 60 12.85 -16.81 5.56
CA ILE A 60 11.81 -17.05 4.55
C ILE A 60 11.92 -16.01 3.44
N LYS A 61 11.44 -16.34 2.24
CA LYS A 61 11.30 -15.37 1.16
C LYS A 61 10.09 -14.49 1.46
N GLY A 62 10.31 -13.35 2.11
CA GLY A 62 9.21 -12.49 2.52
C GLY A 62 9.65 -11.26 3.30
N PHE A 63 8.68 -10.44 3.66
CA PHE A 63 8.88 -9.22 4.45
C PHE A 63 7.60 -8.87 5.21
N ALA A 64 7.73 -8.05 6.25
CA ALA A 64 6.60 -7.46 6.94
C ALA A 64 6.39 -6.01 6.47
N ALA A 65 5.14 -5.57 6.41
CA ALA A 65 4.82 -4.23 5.94
C ALA A 65 3.55 -3.66 6.60
N THR A 66 3.48 -2.33 6.63
CA THR A 66 2.27 -1.57 6.91
C THR A 66 1.81 -0.90 5.62
N ALA A 67 0.68 -1.32 5.06
CA ALA A 67 0.23 -0.86 3.76
C ALA A 67 -1.30 -0.84 3.63
N GLY A 68 -1.81 -0.07 2.66
CA GLY A 68 -3.23 0.01 2.35
C GLY A 68 -3.74 -1.28 1.70
N GLU A 69 -5.00 -1.63 1.98
CA GLU A 69 -5.62 -2.87 1.49
C GLU A 69 -5.57 -3.04 -0.04
N LYS A 70 -5.70 -1.92 -0.77
CA LYS A 70 -5.65 -1.94 -2.24
C LYS A 70 -4.30 -2.40 -2.77
N VAL A 71 -3.20 -1.88 -2.23
CA VAL A 71 -1.85 -2.30 -2.68
C VAL A 71 -1.55 -3.73 -2.25
N LEU A 72 -2.06 -4.17 -1.10
CA LEU A 72 -1.89 -5.56 -0.64
C LEU A 72 -2.58 -6.56 -1.56
N ALA A 73 -3.80 -6.26 -2.02
CA ALA A 73 -4.49 -7.06 -3.02
C ALA A 73 -3.76 -7.07 -4.38
N SER A 74 -3.16 -5.94 -4.77
CA SER A 74 -2.29 -5.89 -5.95
C SER A 74 -1.06 -6.78 -5.78
N VAL A 75 -0.33 -6.68 -4.66
CA VAL A 75 0.85 -7.52 -4.37
C VAL A 75 0.52 -9.01 -4.40
N GLN A 76 -0.62 -9.41 -3.86
CA GLN A 76 -1.08 -10.81 -3.89
C GLN A 76 -1.23 -11.37 -5.32
N THR A 77 -1.56 -10.51 -6.29
CA THR A 77 -1.82 -10.90 -7.68
C THR A 77 -0.68 -10.58 -8.65
N MET A 78 0.29 -9.77 -8.23
CA MET A 78 1.33 -9.19 -9.10
C MET A 78 2.33 -10.22 -9.65
N GLY A 79 2.66 -11.25 -8.86
CA GLY A 79 3.73 -12.19 -9.20
C GLY A 79 3.43 -13.18 -10.31
N SER A 80 2.25 -13.14 -10.94
CA SER A 80 1.78 -14.12 -11.93
C SER A 80 1.95 -15.58 -11.45
N LYS A 81 3.10 -16.21 -11.76
CA LYS A 81 3.47 -17.56 -11.33
C LYS A 81 4.05 -17.64 -9.90
N TYR A 82 4.45 -16.50 -9.32
CA TYR A 82 5.03 -16.39 -7.98
C TYR A 82 4.05 -15.64 -7.07
N GLN A 83 2.97 -16.33 -6.70
CA GLN A 83 1.89 -15.72 -5.94
C GLN A 83 2.35 -15.44 -4.51
N ALA A 84 2.06 -14.23 -4.03
CA ALA A 84 2.36 -13.87 -2.65
C ALA A 84 1.24 -14.36 -1.73
N LEU A 85 1.61 -14.92 -0.58
CA LEU A 85 0.69 -15.11 0.53
C LEU A 85 0.76 -13.86 1.41
N VAL A 86 -0.37 -13.18 1.60
CA VAL A 86 -0.47 -11.98 2.43
C VAL A 86 -1.33 -12.31 3.65
N GLU A 87 -0.73 -12.25 4.83
CA GLU A 87 -1.37 -12.57 6.10
C GLU A 87 -1.33 -11.36 7.03
N GLU A 88 -2.45 -11.07 7.68
CA GLU A 88 -2.51 -9.99 8.68
C GLU A 88 -1.73 -10.38 9.93
N ASP A 89 -0.88 -9.46 10.39
CA ASP A 89 -0.11 -9.63 11.60
C ASP A 89 -1.02 -9.62 12.84
N LYS A 90 -0.77 -10.53 13.78
CA LYS A 90 -1.60 -10.74 14.97
C LYS A 90 -0.76 -10.87 16.21
N VAL A 91 -1.24 -10.27 17.30
CA VAL A 91 -0.64 -10.39 18.62
C VAL A 91 -0.91 -11.79 19.18
N VAL A 92 0.13 -12.44 19.66
CA VAL A 92 0.05 -13.70 20.40
C VAL A 92 0.31 -13.41 21.88
N SER A 93 -0.57 -13.89 22.77
CA SER A 93 -0.46 -13.75 24.23
C SER A 93 -0.23 -15.09 24.90
N VAL A 94 0.54 -15.09 25.99
CA VAL A 94 0.66 -16.21 26.93
C VAL A 94 -0.24 -15.95 28.13
N GLU A 95 -1.00 -16.96 28.55
CA GLU A 95 -1.78 -16.97 29.79
C GLU A 95 -0.96 -17.49 30.97
#